data_AF-A0A920RS27-F1
#
_entry.id   AF-A0A920RS27-F1
#
_cell.length_a   1.000
_cell.length_b   1.000
_cell.length_c   1.000
_cell.angle_alpha   90.00
_cell.angle_beta   90.00
_cell.angle_gamma   90.00
#
_symmetry.space_group_name_H-M   'P 1'
#
loop_
_entity.id
_entity.type
_entity.pdbx_description
1 polymer ?
#
loop_
_entity_poly.entity_id
_entity_poly.type
_entity_poly.pdbx_seq_one_letter_code
_entity_poly.pdbx_strand_id
1 'polypeptide(L)'
;MNDLFLSDIFLGVLAFTVSVNLMVIVILISRKFLIATGNVQIQLNEDPDRILNVQAGDKLLQTLANEEMFLSSACGGKGTCAQ
;
A
#
# COMPACT_ATOMS: atom_id res chain seq x y z
N MET A 1 -24.12 18.40 41.07
CA MET A 1 -24.25 19.22 39.85
C MET A 1 -23.00 19.09 38.97
N ASN A 2 -21.79 19.16 39.53
CA ASN A 2 -20.55 18.92 38.77
C ASN A 2 -20.37 17.48 38.26
N ASP A 3 -20.83 16.46 38.98
CA ASP A 3 -20.70 15.06 38.53
C ASP A 3 -21.53 14.75 37.27
N LEU A 4 -22.70 15.37 37.13
CA LEU A 4 -23.57 15.21 35.95
C LEU A 4 -22.95 15.90 34.71
N PHE A 5 -22.38 17.10 34.89
CA PHE A 5 -21.68 17.81 33.81
C PHE A 5 -20.40 17.08 33.36
N LEU A 6 -19.66 16.49 34.30
CA LEU A 6 -18.44 15.74 33.97
C LEU A 6 -18.78 14.43 33.24
N SER A 7 -19.89 13.77 33.58
CA SER A 7 -20.36 12.58 32.83
C SER A 7 -20.77 12.91 31.41
N ASP A 8 -21.49 14.02 31.17
CA ASP A 8 -21.96 14.39 29.82
C ASP A 8 -20.80 14.73 28.88
N ILE A 9 -19.81 15.49 29.36
CA ILE A 9 -18.60 15.81 28.59
C ILE A 9 -17.81 14.53 28.28
N PHE A 10 -17.64 13.65 29.28
CA PHE A 10 -16.91 12.41 29.10
C PHE A 10 -17.62 11.47 28.09
N LEU A 11 -18.95 11.37 28.18
CA LEU A 11 -19.76 10.57 27.26
C LEU A 11 -19.66 11.11 25.82
N GLY A 12 -19.72 12.44 25.65
CA GLY A 12 -19.61 13.10 24.35
C GLY A 12 -18.23 12.92 23.69
N VAL A 13 -17.15 13.12 24.46
CA VAL A 13 -15.78 12.91 23.97
C VAL A 13 -15.57 11.45 23.58
N LEU A 14 -16.08 10.51 24.38
CA LEU A 14 -15.96 9.08 24.10
C LEU A 14 -16.74 8.68 22.83
N ALA A 15 -17.98 9.13 22.68
CA ALA A 15 -18.80 8.85 21.51
C ALA A 15 -18.16 9.37 20.21
N PHE A 16 -17.65 10.61 20.22
CA PHE A 16 -16.98 11.19 19.06
C PHE A 16 -15.68 10.45 18.73
N THR A 17 -14.85 10.18 19.74
CA THR A 17 -13.57 9.48 19.55
C THR A 17 -13.77 8.08 18.97
N VAL A 18 -14.75 7.34 19.49
CA VAL A 18 -15.08 5.99 19.00
C VAL A 18 -15.62 6.04 17.56
N SER A 19 -16.49 6.98 17.25
CA SER A 19 -17.04 7.12 15.89
C SER A 19 -15.96 7.37 14.84
N VAL A 20 -15.05 8.31 15.09
CA VAL A 20 -13.94 8.62 14.17
C VAL A 20 -12.98 7.43 14.07
N ASN A 21 -12.62 6.79 15.17
CA ASN A 21 -11.75 5.61 15.13
C ASN A 21 -12.38 4.46 14.34
N LEU A 22 -13.68 4.21 14.54
CA LEU A 22 -14.41 3.17 13.83
C LEU A 22 -14.35 3.42 12.32
N MET A 23 -14.54 4.66 11.89
CA MET A 23 -14.43 5.03 10.48
C MET A 23 -13.02 4.81 9.93
N VAL A 24 -11.98 5.20 10.67
CA VAL A 24 -10.58 4.98 10.25
C VAL A 24 -10.27 3.48 10.13
N ILE A 25 -10.72 2.67 11.07
CA ILE A 25 -10.51 1.21 11.05
C ILE A 25 -11.15 0.60 9.79
N VAL A 26 -12.38 0.99 9.45
CA VAL A 26 -13.07 0.48 8.25
C VAL A 26 -12.28 0.83 6.97
N ILE A 27 -11.75 2.06 6.88
CA ILE A 27 -10.96 2.49 5.71
C ILE A 27 -9.66 1.70 5.61
N LEU A 28 -8.97 1.47 6.73
CA LEU A 28 -7.71 0.71 6.75
C LEU A 28 -7.91 -0.76 6.40
N ILE A 29 -8.99 -1.39 6.90
CA ILE A 29 -9.36 -2.76 6.53
C ILE A 29 -9.66 -2.82 5.04
N SER A 30 -10.48 -1.90 4.53
CA SER A 30 -10.81 -1.83 3.10
C SER A 30 -9.56 -1.69 2.22
N ARG A 31 -8.62 -0.82 2.61
CA ARG A 31 -7.35 -0.64 1.89
C ARG A 31 -6.55 -1.93 1.77
N LYS A 32 -6.53 -2.77 2.81
CA LYS A 32 -5.83 -4.06 2.79
C LYS A 32 -6.40 -5.02 1.74
N PHE A 33 -7.72 -4.99 1.52
CA PHE A 33 -8.38 -5.85 0.53
C PHE A 33 -8.35 -5.28 -0.89
N LEU A 34 -8.42 -3.96 -1.02
CA LEU A 34 -8.55 -3.28 -2.32
C LEU A 34 -7.19 -2.99 -2.99
N ILE A 35 -6.09 -3.04 -2.25
CA ILE A 35 -4.75 -2.90 -2.82
C ILE A 35 -4.15 -4.29 -2.98
N ALA A 36 -3.71 -4.60 -4.21
CA ALA A 36 -2.97 -5.81 -4.49
C ALA A 36 -1.62 -5.76 -3.73
N THR A 37 -1.49 -6.60 -2.71
CA THR A 37 -0.27 -6.79 -1.94
C THR A 37 0.13 -8.26 -1.99
N GLY A 38 1.40 -8.56 -2.22
CA GLY A 38 1.90 -9.94 -2.25
C GLY A 38 3.02 -10.12 -3.27
N ASN A 39 3.53 -11.36 -3.38
CA ASN A 39 4.50 -11.70 -4.40
C ASN A 39 3.82 -11.88 -5.75
N VAL A 40 4.35 -11.22 -6.76
CA VAL A 40 3.93 -11.33 -8.16
C VAL A 40 4.98 -12.08 -8.95
N GLN A 41 4.52 -12.88 -9.91
CA GLN A 41 5.40 -13.57 -10.85
C GLN A 41 5.56 -12.72 -12.10
N ILE A 42 6.80 -12.39 -12.44
CA ILE A 42 7.14 -11.70 -13.69
C ILE A 42 7.77 -12.73 -14.62
N GLN A 43 7.13 -12.97 -15.76
CA GLN A 43 7.68 -13.82 -16.82
C GLN A 43 8.35 -12.95 -17.87
N LEU A 44 9.50 -13.38 -18.35
CA LEU A 44 10.31 -12.65 -19.33
C LEU A 44 10.30 -13.39 -20.66
N ASN A 45 9.81 -12.75 -21.72
CA ASN A 45 9.79 -13.30 -23.09
C ASN A 45 9.20 -14.72 -23.20
N GLU A 46 8.18 -15.02 -22.40
CA GLU A 46 7.53 -16.35 -22.34
C GLU A 46 8.49 -17.52 -22.03
N ASP A 47 9.67 -17.24 -21.47
CA ASP A 47 10.66 -18.22 -21.07
C ASP A 47 10.35 -18.74 -19.65
N PRO A 48 9.98 -20.03 -19.49
CA PRO A 48 9.61 -20.60 -18.19
C PRO A 48 10.80 -20.70 -17.21
N ASP A 49 12.04 -20.60 -17.69
CA ASP A 49 13.24 -20.67 -16.85
C ASP A 49 13.61 -19.32 -16.22
N ARG A 50 12.92 -18.23 -16.60
CA ARG A 50 13.20 -16.86 -16.13
C ARG A 50 11.99 -16.21 -15.46
N ILE A 51 11.35 -16.95 -14.55
CA ILE A 51 10.24 -16.44 -13.75
C ILE A 51 10.78 -15.81 -12.47
N LEU A 52 10.55 -14.51 -12.28
CA LEU A 52 10.94 -13.79 -11.08
C LEU A 52 9.77 -13.67 -10.11
N ASN A 53 9.98 -14.09 -8.86
CA ASN A 53 9.00 -13.95 -7.78
C ASN A 53 9.39 -12.78 -6.89
N VAL A 54 8.72 -11.64 -7.08
CA VAL A 54 9.10 -10.37 -6.44
C VAL A 54 7.90 -9.73 -5.75
N GLN A 55 8.15 -8.91 -4.73
CA GLN A 55 7.08 -8.23 -4.02
C GLN A 55 6.44 -7.14 -4.90
N ALA A 56 5.11 -7.13 -4.98
CA ALA A 56 4.37 -6.08 -5.67
C ALA A 56 4.42 -4.75 -4.92
N GLY A 57 4.50 -3.65 -5.65
CA GLY A 57 4.45 -2.28 -5.12
C GLY A 57 5.57 -1.38 -5.64
N ASP A 58 6.69 -1.98 -6.04
CA ASP A 58 7.82 -1.26 -6.64
C ASP A 58 7.69 -1.12 -8.15
N LYS A 59 8.49 -0.21 -8.70
CA LYS A 59 8.54 0.02 -10.15
C LYS A 59 9.24 -1.14 -10.82
N LEU A 60 8.63 -1.68 -11.88
CA LEU A 60 9.15 -2.80 -12.65
C LEU A 60 10.65 -2.69 -12.96
N LEU A 61 11.11 -1.54 -13.48
CA LEU A 61 12.52 -1.33 -13.84
C LEU A 61 13.48 -1.36 -12.64
N GLN A 62 13.04 -0.92 -11.46
CA GLN A 62 13.86 -1.06 -10.23
C GLN A 62 13.87 -2.51 -9.76
N THR A 63 12.73 -3.18 -9.82
CA THR A 63 12.64 -4.59 -9.43
C THR A 63 13.52 -5.48 -10.31
N LEU A 64 13.56 -5.24 -11.63
CA LEU A 64 14.47 -5.96 -12.53
C LEU A 64 15.95 -5.62 -12.27
N ALA A 65 16.28 -4.37 -11.98
CA ALA A 65 17.65 -3.97 -11.65
C ALA A 65 18.15 -4.59 -10.32
N ASN A 66 17.25 -4.80 -9.36
CA ASN A 66 17.56 -5.51 -8.11
C ASN A 66 17.85 -7.00 -8.34
N GLU A 67 17.23 -7.60 -9.36
CA GLU A 67 17.50 -8.97 -9.85
C GLU A 67 18.64 -9.01 -10.89
N GLU A 68 19.54 -8.02 -10.84
CA GLU A 68 20.71 -7.86 -11.72
C GLU A 68 20.41 -7.77 -13.23
N MET A 69 19.15 -7.52 -13.61
CA MET A 69 18.74 -7.29 -14.98
C MET A 69 18.56 -5.81 -15.27
N PHE A 70 19.57 -5.24 -15.91
CA PHE A 70 19.61 -3.82 -16.24
C PHE A 70 19.00 -3.55 -17.62
N LEU A 71 17.85 -2.87 -17.63
CA LEU A 71 17.36 -2.20 -18.83
C LEU A 71 17.91 -0.77 -18.85
N SER A 72 18.51 -0.37 -19.98
CA SER A 72 18.96 1.01 -20.18
C SER A 72 17.78 1.97 -20.05
N SER A 73 17.73 2.71 -18.95
CA SER A 73 16.72 3.74 -18.72
C SER A 73 17.36 4.97 -18.06
N ALA A 74 17.47 6.06 -18.81
CA ALA A 74 17.98 7.32 -18.27
C ALA A 74 17.02 7.96 -17.25
N CYS A 75 15.73 7.59 -17.25
CA CYS A 75 14.71 8.19 -16.38
C CYS A 75 14.44 7.40 -15.10
N GLY A 76 15.19 6.32 -14.84
CA GLY A 76 15.09 5.57 -13.58
C GLY A 76 13.67 5.10 -13.23
N GLY A 77 12.89 4.65 -14.22
CA GLY A 77 11.54 4.16 -13.99
C GLY A 77 10.47 5.23 -13.71
N LYS A 78 10.68 6.48 -14.13
CA LYS A 78 9.62 7.51 -14.10
C LYS A 78 8.67 7.50 -15.30
N GLY A 79 8.98 6.73 -16.34
CA GLY A 79 8.17 6.68 -17.57
C GLY A 79 8.32 7.90 -18.49
N THR A 80 9.26 8.81 -18.20
CA THR A 80 9.41 10.09 -18.92
C THR A 80 10.43 10.07 -20.07
N CYS A 81 11.17 8.97 -20.25
CA CYS A 81 12.22 8.87 -21.28
C CYS A 81 11.74 8.26 -22.61
N ALA A 82 10.50 7.75 -22.67
CA ALA A 82 9.92 7.11 -23.86
C ALA A 82 10.86 6.09 -24.53
N GLN A 83 11.59 5.32 -23.72
CA GLN A 83 12.66 4.39 -24.09
C GLN A 83 12.32 2.98 -23.61
#